data_AF-A0AAN9FV16-F1
#
_entry.id   AF-A0AAN9FV16-F1
#
_cell.length_a   1.000
_cell.length_b   1.000
_cell.length_c   1.000
_cell.angle_alpha   90.00
_cell.angle_beta   90.00
_cell.angle_gamma   90.00
#
_symmetry.space_group_name_H-M   'P 1'
#
loop_
_entity.id
_entity.type
_entity.pdbx_description
1 polymer ?
#
loop_
_entity_poly.entity_id
_entity_poly.type
_entity_poly.pdbx_seq_one_letter_code
_entity_poly.pdbx_strand_id
1 'polypeptide(L)'
;MSSGWEEGLSRVSMISTPTTAAATIRLFLHNCLFPNGCDAFILLSSTLFSSAERDNDINLSLPGDAFDLVVRAMTTVELACPNTVSCSDILAASTRDLLVMLGGPTFPVFLGRRDTTSSSTLLI
;
A
#
# COMPACT_ATOMS: atom_id res chain seq x y z
N MET A 1 -9.40 -15.75 6.52
CA MET A 1 -8.24 -16.28 7.26
C MET A 1 -7.19 -15.17 7.24
N SER A 2 -7.20 -14.28 8.22
CA SER A 2 -6.18 -13.23 8.36
C SER A 2 -4.93 -13.88 8.95
N SER A 3 -4.05 -14.30 8.07
CA SER A 3 -2.74 -14.82 8.41
C SER A 3 -1.97 -13.70 9.11
N GLY A 4 -1.74 -13.82 10.43
CA GLY A 4 -1.29 -12.74 11.33
C GLY A 4 0.04 -12.03 11.04
N TRP A 5 0.61 -12.17 9.84
CA TRP A 5 1.71 -11.35 9.35
C TRP A 5 1.30 -9.90 9.08
N GLU A 6 0.03 -9.63 8.74
CA GLU A 6 -0.52 -8.29 8.48
C GLU A 6 -0.36 -7.37 9.70
N GLU A 7 -0.86 -7.81 10.86
CA GLU A 7 -0.76 -7.05 12.10
C GLU A 7 0.68 -6.96 12.62
N GLY A 8 1.46 -8.03 12.47
CA GLY A 8 2.83 -8.09 12.98
C GLY A 8 3.74 -7.08 12.29
N LEU A 9 3.68 -6.99 10.96
CA LEU A 9 4.55 -6.08 10.20
C LEU A 9 4.14 -4.62 10.34
N SER A 10 2.83 -4.35 10.35
CA SER A 10 2.29 -3.01 10.61
C SER A 10 2.71 -2.49 11.99
N ARG A 11 2.65 -3.35 13.02
CA ARG A 11 3.13 -3.02 14.38
C ARG A 11 4.61 -2.69 14.39
N VAL A 12 5.46 -3.56 13.86
CA VAL A 12 6.92 -3.36 13.86
C VAL A 12 7.29 -2.05 13.15
N SER A 13 6.66 -1.77 12.00
CA SER A 13 6.94 -0.57 11.23
C SER A 13 6.52 0.71 11.97
N MET A 14 5.34 0.72 12.60
CA MET A 14 4.88 1.88 13.37
C MET A 14 5.70 2.11 14.65
N ILE A 15 6.16 1.05 15.33
CA ILE A 15 7.02 1.17 16.51
C ILE A 15 8.38 1.78 16.13
N SER A 16 8.93 1.37 14.99
CA SER A 16 10.17 1.95 14.47
C SER A 16 9.99 3.39 14.03
N THR A 17 8.89 3.68 13.32
CA THR A 17 8.63 4.98 12.72
C THR A 17 7.15 5.36 12.89
N PRO A 18 6.80 6.18 13.89
CA PRO A 18 5.41 6.51 14.20
C PRO A 18 4.64 7.17 13.05
N THR A 19 5.33 7.85 12.15
CA THR A 19 4.74 8.51 10.97
C THR A 19 4.29 7.52 9.89
N THR A 20 4.70 6.25 9.95
CA THR A 20 4.30 5.22 8.98
C THR A 20 2.78 5.05 8.90
N ALA A 21 2.06 5.22 10.01
CA ALA A 21 0.61 5.11 10.02
C ALA A 21 -0.05 6.20 9.14
N ALA A 22 0.30 7.46 9.37
CA ALA A 22 -0.20 8.59 8.57
C ALA A 22 0.26 8.49 7.10
N ALA A 23 1.50 8.07 6.88
CA ALA A 23 2.06 7.86 5.54
C ALA A 23 1.27 6.81 4.74
N THR A 24 0.96 5.67 5.37
CA THR A 24 0.26 4.56 4.72
C THR A 24 -1.19 4.93 4.40
N ILE A 25 -1.87 5.64 5.31
CA ILE A 25 -3.21 6.17 5.05
C ILE A 25 -3.19 7.13 3.85
N ARG A 26 -2.22 8.03 3.78
CA ARG A 26 -2.06 8.95 2.64
C ARG A 26 -1.81 8.17 1.35
N LEU A 27 -0.93 7.18 1.36
CA LEU A 27 -0.66 6.33 0.19
C LEU A 27 -1.91 5.59 -0.28
N PHE A 28 -2.72 5.05 0.65
CA PHE A 28 -3.99 4.41 0.33
C PHE A 28 -5.00 5.38 -0.30
N LEU A 29 -5.07 6.62 0.19
CA LEU A 29 -5.92 7.66 -0.44
C LEU A 29 -5.46 7.96 -1.87
N HIS A 30 -4.16 8.17 -2.09
CA HIS A 30 -3.63 8.39 -3.44
C HIS A 30 -3.90 7.20 -4.37
N ASN A 31 -3.87 5.98 -3.86
CA ASN A 31 -4.17 4.77 -4.63
C ASN A 31 -5.66 4.62 -4.99
N CYS A 32 -6.59 5.16 -4.20
CA CYS A 32 -8.01 4.82 -4.29
C CYS A 32 -8.94 5.97 -4.67
N LEU A 33 -8.49 7.22 -4.54
CA LEU A 33 -9.35 8.40 -4.71
C LEU A 33 -9.66 8.71 -6.18
N PHE A 34 -8.89 8.15 -7.12
CA PHE A 34 -9.05 8.39 -8.54
C PHE A 34 -10.06 7.43 -9.20
N PRO A 35 -10.73 7.87 -10.29
CA PRO A 35 -11.82 7.11 -10.93
C PRO A 35 -11.40 5.72 -11.46
N ASN A 36 -10.10 5.46 -11.59
CA ASN A 36 -9.58 4.17 -12.03
C ASN A 36 -9.50 3.11 -10.89
N GLY A 37 -9.77 3.52 -9.65
CA GLY A 37 -9.92 2.61 -8.51
C GLY A 37 -8.60 2.23 -7.82
N CYS A 38 -8.73 1.35 -6.81
CA CYS A 38 -7.63 0.86 -5.98
C CYS A 38 -6.89 -0.32 -6.66
N ASP A 39 -5.98 -0.04 -7.59
CA ASP A 39 -5.29 -1.07 -8.39
C ASP A 39 -3.75 -1.07 -8.23
N ALA A 40 -3.21 -0.41 -7.20
CA ALA A 40 -1.77 -0.32 -6.94
C ALA A 40 -0.95 0.48 -7.98
N PHE A 41 -1.57 1.28 -8.86
CA PHE A 41 -0.85 2.08 -9.86
C PHE A 41 0.24 2.98 -9.27
N ILE A 42 0.03 3.48 -8.04
CA ILE A 42 0.95 4.41 -7.34
C ILE A 42 2.21 3.70 -6.83
N LEU A 43 2.17 2.37 -6.69
CA LEU A 43 3.30 1.58 -6.20
C LEU A 43 4.32 1.27 -7.30
N LEU A 44 3.92 1.41 -8.57
CA LEU A 44 4.77 1.18 -9.72
C LEU A 44 5.85 2.27 -9.83
N SER A 45 7.05 1.87 -10.23
CA SER A 45 8.20 2.76 -10.48
C SER A 45 8.30 3.08 -11.97
N SER A 46 8.86 4.24 -12.32
CA SER A 46 9.15 4.55 -13.72
C SER A 46 10.10 3.52 -14.33
N THR A 47 9.87 3.24 -15.62
CA THR A 47 10.75 2.40 -16.45
C THR A 47 11.38 3.27 -17.53
N LEU A 48 12.35 2.72 -18.29
CA LEU A 48 12.97 3.44 -19.41
C LEU A 48 11.98 3.91 -20.49
N PHE A 49 10.79 3.30 -20.54
CA PHE A 49 9.78 3.54 -21.57
C PHE A 49 8.48 4.15 -21.02
N SER A 50 8.34 4.32 -19.69
CA SER A 50 7.11 4.81 -19.06
C SER A 50 7.39 5.59 -17.78
N SER A 51 6.77 6.75 -17.62
CA SER A 51 6.77 7.50 -16.36
C SER A 51 5.65 7.01 -15.44
N ALA A 52 5.99 6.64 -14.21
CA ALA A 52 5.02 6.23 -13.22
C ALA A 52 4.38 7.43 -12.53
N GLU A 53 3.18 7.24 -12.01
CA GLU A 53 2.46 8.23 -11.20
C GLU A 53 3.24 8.57 -9.93
N ARG A 54 3.98 7.60 -9.37
CA ARG A 54 4.84 7.79 -8.20
C ARG A 54 5.82 8.96 -8.36
N ASP A 55 6.34 9.17 -9.57
CA ASP A 55 7.37 10.15 -9.87
C ASP A 55 6.78 11.50 -10.35
N ASN A 56 5.46 11.67 -10.26
CA ASN A 56 4.79 12.95 -10.47
C ASN A 56 5.22 13.96 -9.38
N ASP A 57 5.46 15.22 -9.75
CA ASP A 57 5.83 16.31 -8.83
C ASP A 57 4.93 16.39 -7.59
N ILE A 58 3.63 16.12 -7.76
CA ILE A 58 2.64 16.14 -6.66
C ILE A 58 2.87 14.98 -5.67
N ASN A 59 3.33 13.83 -6.16
CA ASN A 59 3.52 12.60 -5.39
C ASN A 59 4.93 12.43 -4.81
N LEU A 60 5.90 13.27 -5.20
CA LEU A 60 7.26 13.25 -4.62
C LEU A 60 7.26 13.47 -3.09
N SER A 61 6.19 14.08 -2.56
CA SER A 61 5.99 14.30 -1.13
C SER A 61 5.41 13.09 -0.39
N LEU A 62 5.14 11.96 -1.07
CA LEU A 62 4.67 10.74 -0.45
C LEU A 62 5.78 10.08 0.38
N PRO A 63 5.52 9.66 1.63
CA PRO A 63 6.59 9.14 2.48
C PRO A 63 7.07 7.75 2.03
N GLY A 64 8.39 7.59 1.91
CA GLY A 64 9.04 6.33 1.51
C GLY A 64 8.69 5.13 2.41
N ASP A 65 8.54 5.37 3.71
CA ASP A 65 8.25 4.32 4.70
C ASP A 65 6.98 3.51 4.38
N ALA A 66 5.98 4.15 3.76
CA ALA A 66 4.74 3.48 3.37
C ALA A 66 4.97 2.53 2.19
N PHE A 67 5.82 2.90 1.23
CA PHE A 67 6.21 2.02 0.13
C PHE A 67 7.03 0.83 0.66
N ASP A 68 7.97 1.08 1.57
CA ASP A 68 8.80 0.03 2.18
C ASP A 68 7.97 -0.97 2.97
N LEU A 69 6.94 -0.50 3.67
CA LEU A 69 6.00 -1.37 4.39
C LEU A 69 5.30 -2.34 3.43
N VAL A 70 4.78 -1.84 2.29
CA VAL A 70 4.11 -2.68 1.30
C VAL A 70 5.08 -3.68 0.66
N VAL A 71 6.31 -3.25 0.32
CA VAL A 71 7.34 -4.13 -0.24
C VAL A 71 7.71 -5.26 0.72
N ARG A 72 7.91 -4.94 2.00
CA ARG A 72 8.22 -5.94 3.04
C ARG A 72 7.07 -6.91 3.26
N ALA A 73 5.83 -6.39 3.27
CA ALA A 73 4.63 -7.22 3.37
C ALA A 73 4.53 -8.17 2.19
N MET A 74 4.62 -7.66 0.95
CA MET A 74 4.56 -8.47 -0.26
C MET A 74 5.64 -9.54 -0.27
N THR A 75 6.87 -9.20 0.11
CA THR A 75 7.97 -10.19 0.21
C THR A 75 7.64 -11.31 1.20
N THR A 76 7.07 -10.96 2.36
CA THR A 76 6.69 -11.95 3.39
C THR A 76 5.55 -12.84 2.89
N VAL A 77 4.58 -12.26 2.17
CA VAL A 77 3.44 -12.99 1.62
C VAL A 77 3.86 -13.93 0.52
N GLU A 78 4.67 -13.48 -0.43
CA GLU A 78 5.14 -14.30 -1.55
C GLU A 78 5.98 -15.49 -1.08
N LEU A 79 6.70 -15.36 0.05
CA LEU A 79 7.42 -16.48 0.67
C LEU A 79 6.47 -17.54 1.26
N ALA A 80 5.28 -17.14 1.72
CA ALA A 80 4.31 -18.06 2.33
C ALA A 80 3.33 -18.62 1.28
N CYS A 81 2.82 -17.76 0.41
CA CYS A 81 1.74 -18.00 -0.54
C CYS A 81 2.02 -17.23 -1.85
N PRO A 82 2.82 -17.80 -2.77
CA PRO A 82 3.22 -17.09 -3.98
C PRO A 82 2.03 -16.76 -4.90
N ASN A 83 2.07 -15.59 -5.53
CA ASN A 83 1.08 -15.07 -6.50
C ASN A 83 -0.39 -15.12 -6.00
N THR A 84 -0.62 -14.99 -4.70
CA THR A 84 -1.96 -15.15 -4.12
C THR A 84 -2.61 -13.84 -3.72
N VAL A 85 -1.83 -12.88 -3.21
CA VAL A 85 -2.33 -11.61 -2.67
C VAL A 85 -1.80 -10.46 -3.49
N SER A 86 -2.64 -9.48 -3.79
CA SER A 86 -2.26 -8.28 -4.53
C SER A 86 -1.65 -7.22 -3.62
N CYS A 87 -0.81 -6.35 -4.19
CA CYS A 87 -0.24 -5.19 -3.52
C CYS A 87 -1.33 -4.23 -3.04
N SER A 88 -2.40 -4.09 -3.82
CA SER A 88 -3.58 -3.29 -3.45
C SER A 88 -4.29 -3.86 -2.21
N ASP A 89 -4.41 -5.19 -2.10
CA ASP A 89 -4.96 -5.84 -0.91
C ASP A 89 -4.08 -5.67 0.32
N ILE A 90 -2.76 -5.81 0.15
CA ILE A 90 -1.78 -5.55 1.21
C ILE A 90 -1.88 -4.12 1.72
N LEU A 91 -1.96 -3.14 0.82
CA LEU A 91 -2.05 -1.73 1.20
C LEU A 91 -3.34 -1.46 1.98
N ALA A 92 -4.47 -2.05 1.58
CA ALA A 92 -5.74 -1.90 2.29
C ALA A 92 -5.73 -2.57 3.67
N ALA A 93 -5.21 -3.80 3.77
CA ALA A 93 -5.10 -4.53 5.03
C ALA A 93 -4.18 -3.78 6.01
N SER A 94 -3.00 -3.34 5.54
CA SER A 94 -2.04 -2.57 6.32
C SER A 94 -2.63 -1.24 6.80
N THR A 95 -3.39 -0.56 5.95
CA THR A 95 -4.06 0.71 6.32
C THR A 95 -5.08 0.49 7.44
N ARG A 96 -5.87 -0.58 7.36
CA ARG A 96 -6.82 -0.94 8.43
C ARG A 96 -6.08 -1.25 9.73
N ASP A 97 -5.02 -2.04 9.69
CA ASP A 97 -4.26 -2.41 10.89
C ASP A 97 -3.65 -1.18 11.58
N LEU A 98 -3.05 -0.28 10.79
CA LEU A 98 -2.49 0.98 11.29
C LEU A 98 -3.56 1.92 11.85
N LEU A 99 -4.75 2.00 11.23
CA LEU A 99 -5.88 2.76 11.77
C LEU A 99 -6.35 2.22 13.11
N VAL A 100 -6.48 0.90 13.25
CA VAL A 100 -6.85 0.25 14.52
C VAL A 100 -5.79 0.52 15.59
N MET A 101 -4.51 0.47 15.23
CA MET A 101 -3.40 0.77 16.15
C MET A 101 -3.38 2.23 16.61
N LEU A 102 -3.85 3.17 15.77
CA LEU A 102 -4.04 4.58 16.14
C LEU A 102 -5.28 4.82 17.03
N GLY A 103 -6.02 3.76 17.40
CA GLY A 103 -7.26 3.86 18.18
C GLY A 103 -8.52 4.08 17.34
N GLY A 104 -8.43 3.87 16.02
CA GLY A 104 -9.58 3.89 15.12
C GLY A 104 -10.50 2.68 15.25
N PRO A 105 -11.67 2.71 14.61
CA PRO A 105 -12.62 1.60 14.65
C PRO A 105 -12.10 0.38 13.87
N THR A 106 -12.47 -0.81 14.34
CA THR A 106 -12.27 -2.04 13.59
C THR A 106 -13.36 -2.21 12.53
N PHE A 107 -12.97 -2.49 11.29
CA PHE A 107 -13.89 -2.78 10.20
C PHE A 107 -13.34 -3.91 9.33
N PRO A 108 -14.22 -4.71 8.69
CA PRO A 108 -13.79 -5.73 7.74
C PRO A 108 -13.24 -5.07 6.48
N VAL A 109 -12.07 -5.53 6.02
CA VAL A 109 -11.50 -5.15 4.72
C VAL A 109 -11.94 -6.20 3.70
N PHE A 110 -12.61 -5.76 2.64
CA PHE A 110 -12.87 -6.62 1.49
C PHE A 110 -11.57 -6.78 0.69
N LEU A 111 -11.23 -8.03 0.38
CA LEU A 111 -10.06 -8.43 -0.39
C LEU A 111 -10.49 -8.94 -1.78
N GLY A 112 -9.53 -9.16 -2.66
CA GLY A 112 -9.73 -9.61 -4.04
C GLY A 112 -9.47 -8.53 -5.08
N ARG A 113 -8.83 -7.42 -4.70
CA ARG A 113 -8.36 -6.42 -5.67
C ARG A 113 -7.24 -7.01 -6.52
N ARG A 114 -7.08 -6.51 -7.74
CA ARG A 114 -6.00 -6.91 -8.65
C ARG A 114 -5.12 -5.72 -8.93
N ASP A 115 -3.82 -5.99 -9.05
CA ASP A 115 -2.84 -4.96 -9.37
C ASP A 115 -2.85 -4.68 -10.88
N THR A 116 -2.71 -3.41 -11.23
CA THR A 116 -2.51 -2.96 -12.60
C THR A 116 -1.05 -3.13 -13.02
N THR A 117 -0.82 -3.28 -14.31
CA THR A 117 0.53 -3.32 -14.90
C THR A 117 0.93 -2.00 -15.55
N SER A 118 0.07 -0.99 -15.47
CA SER A 118 0.29 0.33 -16.07
C SER A 118 0.19 1.43 -15.03
N SER A 119 1.17 2.31 -15.02
CA SER A 119 1.15 3.57 -14.28
C SER A 119 1.44 4.70 -15.26
N SER A 120 0.71 5.80 -15.16
CA SER A 120 0.88 6.97 -16.02
C SER A 120 0.77 8.21 -15.17
N THR A 121 1.69 9.16 -15.36
CA THR A 121 1.76 10.47 -14.68
C THR A 121 0.54 11.38 -14.95
N LEU A 122 -0.39 10.98 -15.83
CA LEU A 122 -1.63 11.70 -16.14
C LEU A 122 -2.80 11.28 -15.24
N LEU A 123 -2.56 10.42 -14.25
CA LEU A 123 -3.63 9.92 -13.37
C LEU A 123 -3.91 10.86 -12.20
N ILE A 124 -3.28 12.05 -12.16
CA ILE A 124 -3.54 13.16 -11.25
C ILE A 124 -3.77 14.45 -12.03
#